data_AF-I3Z823-F1
#
_entry.id   AF-I3Z823-F1
#
_cell.length_a   1.000
_cell.length_b   1.000
_cell.length_c   1.000
_cell.angle_alpha   90.00
_cell.angle_beta   90.00
_cell.angle_gamma   90.00
#
_symmetry.space_group_name_H-M   'P 1'
#
loop_
_entity.id
_entity.type
_entity.pdbx_description
1 polymer ?
#
loop_
_entity_poly.entity_id
_entity_poly.type
_entity_poly.pdbx_seq_one_letter_code
_entity_poly.pdbx_strand_id
1 'polypeptide(L)' 'MALFKITVKQSMFRNGVRLLKGMSVDVVMDHAAHYPLNHERGERVVDAFKRMYDVDIRKANAVNSAHLDVVKVG' A
#
# COMPACT_ATOMS: atom_id res chain seq x y z
N MET A 1 -15.45 4.58 -9.14
CA MET A 1 -13.99 4.38 -9.03
C MET A 1 -13.41 5.49 -8.17
N ALA A 2 -12.60 5.12 -7.19
CA ALA A 2 -11.87 6.04 -6.33
C ALA A 2 -10.38 5.74 -6.42
N LEU A 3 -9.57 6.78 -6.56
CA LEU A 3 -8.12 6.70 -6.64
C LEU A 3 -7.53 7.01 -5.26
N PHE A 4 -6.74 6.08 -4.74
CA PHE A 4 -6.02 6.23 -3.49
C PHE A 4 -4.52 6.18 -3.74
N LYS A 5 -3.82 7.21 -3.30
CA LYS A 5 -2.36 7.23 -3.26
C LYS A 5 -1.88 6.70 -1.92
N ILE A 6 -1.05 5.67 -1.97
CA ILE A 6 -0.55 4.96 -0.80
C ILE A 6 0.95 5.19 -0.72
N THR A 7 1.42 5.79 0.36
CA THR A 7 2.82 6.19 0.56
C THR A 7 3.42 5.54 1.79
N VAL A 8 4.64 5.03 1.70
CA VAL A 8 5.37 4.46 2.83
C VAL A 8 5.89 5.58 3.74
N LYS A 9 5.44 5.60 5.00
CA LYS A 9 5.80 6.62 6.00
C LYS A 9 7.23 6.47 6.52
N GLN A 10 7.70 5.23 6.64
CA GLN A 10 8.97 4.90 7.29
C GLN A 10 9.72 3.81 6.54
N SER A 11 11.04 3.95 6.47
CA SER A 11 11.91 2.89 5.95
C SER A 11 11.95 1.75 6.95
N MET A 12 11.80 0.51 6.46
CA MET A 12 11.88 -0.67 7.28
C MET A 12 12.48 -1.84 6.52
N PHE A 13 13.13 -2.73 7.24
CA PHE A 13 13.61 -4.00 6.73
C PHE A 13 13.07 -5.12 7.61
N ARG A 14 12.17 -5.94 7.07
CA ARG A 14 11.56 -7.08 7.77
C ARG A 14 11.39 -8.25 6.82
N ASN A 15 11.64 -9.46 7.32
CA ASN A 15 11.41 -10.71 6.57
C ASN A 15 12.09 -10.75 5.19
N GLY A 16 13.25 -10.10 5.06
CA GLY A 16 14.01 -9.97 3.81
C GLY A 16 13.46 -8.94 2.82
N VAL A 17 12.43 -8.17 3.20
CA VAL A 17 11.82 -7.14 2.37
C VAL A 17 12.26 -5.76 2.84
N ARG A 18 12.79 -4.96 1.92
CA ARG A 18 13.22 -3.57 2.17
C ARG A 18 12.16 -2.60 1.65
N LEU A 19 11.49 -1.94 2.56
CA LEU A 19 10.58 -0.84 2.29
C LEU A 19 11.30 0.48 2.56
N LEU A 20 11.24 1.40 1.60
CA LEU A 20 11.86 2.71 1.73
C LEU A 20 10.79 3.78 1.91
N LYS A 21 11.04 4.71 2.83
CA LYS A 21 10.22 5.92 2.98
C LYS A 21 10.12 6.65 1.66
N GLY A 22 8.90 7.05 1.29
CA GLY A 22 8.64 7.80 0.05
C GLY A 22 8.28 6.93 -1.16
N MET A 23 8.32 5.59 -1.04
CA MET A 23 7.69 4.72 -2.05
C MET A 23 6.19 4.98 -2.06
N SER A 24 5.62 5.31 -3.22
CA SER A 24 4.19 5.57 -3.36
C SER A 24 3.59 4.82 -4.54
N VAL A 25 2.41 4.25 -4.36
CA VAL A 25 1.64 3.60 -5.41
C VAL A 25 0.22 4.15 -5.45
N ASP A 26 -0.34 4.20 -6.65
CA ASP A 26 -1.73 4.59 -6.85
C ASP A 26 -2.59 3.34 -7.03
N VAL A 27 -3.65 3.23 -6.22
CA VAL A 27 -4.58 2.11 -6.20
C VAL A 27 -5.96 2.59 -6.58
N VAL A 28 -6.54 1.97 -7.60
CA VAL A 28 -7.92 2.21 -8.02
C VAL A 28 -8.83 1.22 -7.29
N MET A 29 -9.75 1.76 -6.52
CA MET A 29 -10.82 1.01 -5.86
C MET A 29 -12.14 1.24 -6.61
N ASP A 30 -13.02 0.23 -6.60
CA ASP A 30 -14.27 0.30 -7.36
C ASP A 30 -15.22 1.35 -6.75
N HIS A 31 -15.19 1.50 -5.42
CA HIS A 31 -16.02 2.43 -4.65
C HIS A 31 -15.21 3.26 -3.65
N ALA A 32 -15.61 4.51 -3.41
CA ALA A 32 -14.91 5.44 -2.50
C ALA A 32 -14.99 5.04 -1.02
N ALA A 33 -16.02 4.27 -0.63
CA ALA A 33 -16.14 3.71 0.72
C ALA A 33 -15.21 2.52 0.97
N HIS A 34 -14.62 1.93 -0.08
CA HIS A 34 -13.71 0.79 0.07
C HIS A 34 -12.31 1.32 0.38
N TYR A 35 -12.01 1.43 1.67
CA TYR A 35 -10.70 1.84 2.12
C TYR A 35 -9.66 0.77 1.75
N PRO A 36 -8.57 1.10 1.02
CA PRO A 36 -7.69 0.12 0.40
C PRO A 36 -6.91 -0.75 1.39
N LEU A 37 -6.74 -0.33 2.64
CA LEU A 37 -6.10 -1.15 3.67
C LEU A 37 -7.04 -2.19 4.31
N ASN A 38 -8.34 -1.89 4.36
CA ASN A 38 -9.32 -2.73 5.05
C ASN A 38 -10.10 -3.64 4.09
N HIS A 39 -10.29 -3.19 2.85
CA HIS A 39 -10.99 -3.96 1.83
C HIS A 39 -10.10 -5.11 1.33
N GLU A 40 -10.65 -6.33 1.30
CA GLU A 40 -9.96 -7.53 0.80
C GLU A 40 -8.54 -7.72 1.37
N ARG A 41 -8.33 -7.40 2.66
CA ARG A 41 -7.02 -7.50 3.33
C ARG A 41 -5.88 -6.73 2.62
N GLY A 42 -6.24 -5.66 1.92
CA GLY A 42 -5.31 -4.82 1.17
C GLY A 42 -4.64 -5.52 0.00
N GLU A 43 -5.27 -6.52 -0.61
CA GLU A 43 -4.71 -7.24 -1.78
C GLU A 43 -4.33 -6.31 -2.92
N ARG A 44 -5.18 -5.32 -3.25
CA ARG A 44 -4.85 -4.34 -4.30
C ARG A 44 -3.62 -3.50 -3.99
N VAL A 45 -3.36 -3.23 -2.70
CA VAL A 45 -2.15 -2.52 -2.27
C VAL A 45 -0.92 -3.39 -2.48
N VAL A 46 -1.00 -4.66 -2.06
CA VAL A 46 0.08 -5.63 -2.23
C VAL A 46 0.41 -5.81 -3.70
N ASP A 47 -0.61 -5.98 -4.54
CA ASP A 47 -0.44 -6.14 -5.98
C ASP A 47 0.19 -4.89 -6.61
N ALA A 48 -0.26 -3.69 -6.24
CA ALA A 48 0.32 -2.45 -6.74
C ALA A 48 1.80 -2.29 -6.37
N PHE A 49 2.18 -2.58 -5.12
CA PHE A 49 3.59 -2.54 -4.70
C PHE A 49 4.44 -3.63 -5.36
N LYS A 50 3.88 -4.82 -5.54
CA LYS A 50 4.56 -5.91 -6.25
C LYS A 50 4.75 -5.57 -7.73
N ARG A 51 3.75 -4.98 -8.39
CA ARG A 51 3.83 -4.57 -9.79
C ARG A 51 4.81 -3.41 -10.03
N MET A 52 4.83 -2.41 -9.15
CA MET A 52 5.62 -1.19 -9.35
C MET A 52 7.06 -1.30 -8.84
N TYR A 53 7.27 -2.06 -7.76
CA TYR A 53 8.56 -2.12 -7.07
C TYR A 53 9.10 -3.55 -6.86
N ASP A 54 8.38 -4.59 -7.28
CA ASP A 54 8.68 -6.00 -7.00
C ASP A 54 8.82 -6.30 -5.48
N VAL A 55 8.06 -5.54 -4.67
CA VAL A 55 8.10 -5.63 -3.20
C VAL A 55 6.82 -6.26 -2.68
N ASP A 56 6.95 -7.37 -1.96
CA ASP A 56 5.85 -7.97 -1.20
C ASP A 56 5.73 -7.31 0.19
N ILE A 57 4.87 -6.28 0.27
CA ILE A 57 4.60 -5.55 1.51
C ILE A 57 3.85 -6.39 2.56
N ARG A 58 3.16 -7.45 2.13
CA ARG A 58 2.43 -8.36 3.04
C ARG A 58 3.43 -9.22 3.79
N LYS A 59 4.48 -9.69 3.12
CA LYS A 59 5.60 -10.38 3.77
C LYS A 59 6.32 -9.49 4.80
N ALA A 60 6.38 -8.18 4.55
CA ALA A 60 6.92 -7.20 5.51
C ALA A 60 5.97 -6.88 6.70
N ASN A 61 4.74 -7.41 6.69
CA ASN A 61 3.66 -7.05 7.61
C ASN A 61 3.41 -5.53 7.69
N ALA A 62 3.51 -4.85 6.55
CA ALA A 62 3.43 -3.40 6.45
C ALA A 62 2.09 -2.87 5.90
N VAL A 63 1.10 -3.75 5.66
CA VAL A 63 -0.23 -3.39 5.14
C VAL A 63 -1.11 -2.81 6.27
N ASN A 64 -0.67 -1.72 6.89
CA ASN A 64 -1.39 -1.06 7.97
C ASN A 64 -1.19 0.46 7.92
N SER A 65 -2.07 1.21 8.57
CA SER A 65 -2.03 2.68 8.62
C SER A 65 -0.87 3.24 9.46
N ALA A 66 -0.20 2.39 10.26
CA ALA A 66 0.98 2.78 11.03
C ALA A 66 2.21 2.94 10.11
N HIS A 67 2.31 2.15 9.05
CA HIS A 67 3.44 2.17 8.12
C HIS A 67 3.09 2.81 6.76
N LEU A 68 1.82 2.78 6.37
CA LEU A 68 1.33 3.35 5.13
C LEU A 68 0.47 4.57 5.40
N ASP A 69 0.65 5.59 4.55
CA ASP A 69 -0.23 6.73 4.44
C ASP A 69 -1.14 6.55 3.24
N VAL A 70 -2.43 6.78 3.41
CA VAL A 70 -3.42 6.59 2.35
C VAL A 70 -4.15 7.90 2.16
N VAL A 71 -3.94 8.53 1.01
CA VAL A 71 -4.56 9.79 0.61
C VAL A 71 -5.49 9.53 -0.55
N LYS A 72 -6.75 9.97 -0.44
CA LYS A 72 -7.69 9.91 -1.57
C LYS A 72 -7.36 11.04 -2.56
N VAL A 73 -7.15 10.69 -3.82
CA VAL A 73 -6.78 11.63 -4.90
C VAL A 73 -7.95 11.89 -5.87
N GLY A 74 -8.96 11.01 -5.92
CA GLY A 74 -10.19 11.19 -6.70
C GLY A 74 -11.30 10.24 -6.25
#